data_AF-H8MY51-F1
#
_entry.id   AF-H8MY51-F1
#
_cell.length_a   1.000
_cell.length_b   1.000
_cell.length_c   1.000
_cell.angle_alpha   90.00
_cell.angle_beta   90.00
_cell.angle_gamma   90.00
#
_symmetry.space_group_name_H-M   'P 1'
#
loop_
_entity.id
_entity.type
_entity.pdbx_description
1 polymer ?
#
loop_
_entity_poly.entity_id
_entity_poly.type
_entity_poly.pdbx_seq_one_letter_code
_entity_poly.pdbx_strand_id
1 'polypeptide(L)'
;MTLGAFSTLREDAVVVGTPERPTSIGEKTVLGPRSLVMGARVGSLCDIGDGAILMPGVTLGDRCLVGEGTVLPPGMTVPDQSVVLGRPGQVLRMLSSEDLTHLQQRRGGDLSLPAAPLTPFSARDRAEDAPMGQLYAFRDRHPFVHPTATLFSSAEVSGDVVIGAGAIIGAGVKITGDLNGPVRIGARVQILENTVLHLQPDTMLVLDEGVVVGPGCVLHACNLGAGTVVEPGAILCEGSHLGKGCHVAAGSLVKARAVFPDYALVEGFPAAQVGTRTSPPEPPRWVLRPEDLPGLRRMG
;
A
#
# COMPACT_ATOMS: atom_id res chain seq x y z
N MET A 1 4.94 -16.29 0.97
CA MET A 1 5.06 -15.62 -0.34
C MET A 1 6.13 -16.34 -1.15
N THR A 2 5.98 -16.42 -2.47
CA THR A 2 7.02 -16.91 -3.38
C THR A 2 7.34 -15.88 -4.46
N LEU A 3 8.62 -15.79 -4.82
CA LEU A 3 9.10 -14.94 -5.92
C LEU A 3 9.91 -15.81 -6.87
N GLY A 4 9.49 -15.86 -8.13
CA GLY A 4 10.11 -16.65 -9.17
C GLY A 4 11.52 -16.17 -9.51
N ALA A 5 12.34 -17.08 -10.01
CA ALA A 5 13.70 -16.79 -10.42
C ALA A 5 13.75 -15.68 -11.48
N PHE A 6 14.75 -14.79 -11.38
CA PHE A 6 14.96 -13.65 -12.28
C PHE A 6 13.82 -12.63 -12.32
N SER A 7 12.84 -12.73 -11.42
CA SER A 7 11.82 -11.71 -11.24
C SER A 7 12.40 -10.53 -10.46
N THR A 8 11.93 -9.33 -10.77
CA THR A 8 12.45 -8.09 -10.20
C THR A 8 11.35 -7.32 -9.50
N LEU A 9 11.63 -6.90 -8.28
CA LEU A 9 10.84 -5.94 -7.52
C LEU A 9 11.57 -4.62 -7.63
N ARG A 10 10.97 -3.65 -8.30
CA ARG A 10 11.58 -2.34 -8.51
C ARG A 10 11.28 -1.39 -7.36
N GLU A 11 11.83 -0.19 -7.45
CA GLU A 11 11.85 0.83 -6.40
C GLU A 11 10.47 1.01 -5.75
N ASP A 12 10.42 0.87 -4.42
CA ASP A 12 9.21 1.02 -3.61
C ASP A 12 8.02 0.11 -3.98
N ALA A 13 8.23 -0.94 -4.79
CA ALA A 13 7.22 -1.96 -5.02
C ALA A 13 6.93 -2.71 -3.71
N VAL A 14 5.64 -2.83 -3.37
CA VAL A 14 5.20 -3.48 -2.14
C VAL A 14 4.48 -4.77 -2.50
N VAL A 15 4.91 -5.87 -1.87
CA VAL A 15 4.25 -7.17 -2.03
C VAL A 15 3.81 -7.68 -0.66
N VAL A 16 2.50 -7.82 -0.49
CA VAL A 16 1.87 -8.28 0.76
C VAL A 16 1.21 -9.63 0.52
N GLY A 17 1.46 -10.59 1.40
CA GLY A 17 0.75 -11.88 1.39
C GLY A 17 0.44 -12.32 2.82
N THR A 18 -0.71 -12.97 3.01
CA THR A 18 -1.10 -13.55 4.31
C THR A 18 -1.07 -15.08 4.24
N PRO A 19 -1.10 -15.79 5.38
CA PRO A 19 -1.21 -17.26 5.38
C PRO A 19 -2.43 -17.77 4.60
N GLU A 20 -3.56 -17.06 4.67
CA GLU A 20 -4.81 -17.43 4.00
C GLU A 20 -4.82 -17.05 2.51
N ARG A 21 -4.10 -15.97 2.16
CA ARG A 21 -3.92 -15.50 0.79
C ARG A 21 -2.45 -15.18 0.52
N PRO A 22 -1.63 -16.20 0.28
CA PRO A 22 -0.24 -15.99 -0.06
C PRO A 22 -0.12 -15.33 -1.43
N THR A 23 0.87 -14.45 -1.58
CA THR A 23 1.25 -13.90 -2.88
C THR A 23 2.30 -14.78 -3.54
N SER A 24 2.13 -15.05 -4.83
CA SER A 24 3.10 -15.77 -5.67
C SER A 24 3.37 -15.00 -6.96
N ILE A 25 4.63 -14.75 -7.26
CA ILE A 25 5.08 -14.10 -8.49
C ILE A 25 5.87 -15.12 -9.30
N GLY A 26 5.50 -15.36 -10.56
CA GLY A 26 6.18 -16.27 -11.49
C GLY A 26 7.57 -15.77 -11.88
N GLU A 27 8.31 -16.58 -12.64
CA GLU A 27 9.70 -16.30 -13.07
C GLU A 27 9.78 -15.19 -14.12
N LYS A 28 10.91 -14.48 -14.13
CA LYS A 28 11.20 -13.38 -15.07
C LYS A 28 10.05 -12.34 -15.13
N THR A 29 9.30 -12.16 -14.05
CA THR A 29 8.23 -11.17 -13.94
C THR A 29 8.79 -9.87 -13.36
N VAL A 30 8.42 -8.75 -13.93
CA VAL A 30 8.89 -7.43 -13.52
C VAL A 30 7.74 -6.70 -12.82
N LEU A 31 7.94 -6.34 -11.55
CA LEU A 31 7.07 -5.43 -10.82
C LEU A 31 7.65 -4.02 -10.93
N GLY A 32 6.94 -3.13 -11.61
CA GLY A 32 7.33 -1.74 -11.80
C GLY A 32 7.37 -0.94 -10.50
N PRO A 33 8.10 0.21 -10.47
CA PRO A 33 8.17 1.08 -9.31
C PRO A 33 6.81 1.38 -8.68
N ARG A 34 6.75 1.33 -7.34
CA ARG A 34 5.54 1.61 -6.54
C ARG A 34 4.33 0.74 -6.86
N SER A 35 4.50 -0.36 -7.59
CA SER A 35 3.42 -1.34 -7.76
C SER A 35 3.07 -1.98 -6.43
N LEU A 36 1.77 -2.23 -6.20
CA LEU A 36 1.22 -2.80 -4.98
C LEU A 36 0.59 -4.14 -5.32
N VAL A 37 1.17 -5.25 -4.84
CA VAL A 37 0.67 -6.60 -5.12
C VAL A 37 0.24 -7.29 -3.83
N MET A 38 -1.06 -7.50 -3.66
CA MET A 38 -1.63 -7.96 -2.40
C MET A 38 -2.38 -9.27 -2.58
N GLY A 39 -1.93 -10.32 -1.90
CA GLY A 39 -2.56 -11.65 -1.91
C GLY A 39 -2.91 -12.15 -3.31
N ALA A 40 -2.03 -11.91 -4.29
CA ALA A 40 -2.28 -12.16 -5.71
C ALA A 40 -1.37 -13.25 -6.28
N ARG A 41 -1.81 -13.87 -7.38
CA ARG A 41 -1.02 -14.83 -8.16
C ARG A 41 -0.68 -14.19 -9.50
N VAL A 42 0.60 -13.94 -9.75
CA VAL A 42 1.07 -13.36 -11.00
C VAL A 42 1.88 -14.43 -11.73
N GLY A 43 1.52 -14.74 -12.98
CA GLY A 43 2.25 -15.66 -13.83
C GLY A 43 3.66 -15.18 -14.18
N SER A 44 4.34 -15.98 -14.99
CA SER A 44 5.71 -15.74 -15.43
C SER A 44 5.75 -14.80 -16.63
N LEU A 45 6.87 -14.09 -16.80
CA LEU A 45 7.10 -13.14 -17.90
C LEU A 45 6.09 -11.98 -17.95
N CYS A 46 5.46 -11.63 -16.83
CA CYS A 46 4.57 -10.48 -16.76
C CYS A 46 5.36 -9.19 -16.57
N ASP A 47 4.84 -8.08 -17.12
CA ASP A 47 5.28 -6.73 -16.76
C ASP A 47 4.12 -6.02 -16.07
N ILE A 48 4.29 -5.76 -14.78
CA ILE A 48 3.34 -5.00 -13.97
C ILE A 48 3.79 -3.55 -13.95
N GLY A 49 2.96 -2.66 -14.49
CA GLY A 49 3.28 -1.26 -14.65
C GLY A 49 3.46 -0.51 -13.34
N ASP A 50 4.13 0.62 -13.43
CA ASP A 50 4.44 1.51 -12.32
C ASP A 50 3.15 1.98 -11.62
N GLY A 51 3.13 1.92 -10.30
CA GLY A 51 1.96 2.27 -9.50
C GLY A 51 0.70 1.42 -9.77
N ALA A 52 0.81 0.28 -10.47
CA ALA A 52 -0.30 -0.64 -10.63
C ALA A 52 -0.65 -1.31 -9.29
N ILE A 53 -1.94 -1.58 -9.07
CA ILE A 53 -2.48 -2.09 -7.82
C ILE A 53 -3.22 -3.40 -8.10
N LEU A 54 -2.71 -4.51 -7.58
CA LEU A 54 -3.31 -5.84 -7.70
C LEU A 54 -3.93 -6.22 -6.35
N MET A 55 -5.26 -6.21 -6.30
CA MET A 55 -6.01 -6.47 -5.07
C MET A 55 -6.08 -7.96 -4.71
N PRO A 56 -6.43 -8.30 -3.46
CA PRO A 56 -6.50 -9.69 -3.00
C PRO A 56 -7.30 -10.62 -3.90
N GLY A 57 -6.70 -11.78 -4.22
CA GLY A 57 -7.31 -12.82 -5.04
C GLY A 57 -7.14 -12.65 -6.55
N VAL A 58 -6.54 -11.55 -7.01
CA VAL A 58 -6.20 -11.36 -8.42
C VAL A 58 -5.29 -12.50 -8.92
N THR A 59 -5.61 -13.05 -10.09
CA THR A 59 -4.83 -14.10 -10.75
C THR A 59 -4.51 -13.68 -12.18
N LEU A 60 -3.23 -13.54 -12.52
CA LEU A 60 -2.75 -13.26 -13.88
C LEU A 60 -2.09 -14.50 -14.44
N GLY A 61 -2.43 -14.81 -15.69
CA GLY A 61 -1.71 -15.76 -16.52
C GLY A 61 -0.31 -15.26 -16.91
N ASP A 62 0.37 -16.03 -17.74
CA ASP A 62 1.73 -15.74 -18.19
C ASP A 62 1.75 -14.63 -19.24
N ARG A 63 2.84 -13.86 -19.30
CA ARG A 63 3.06 -12.80 -20.30
C ARG A 63 1.97 -11.72 -20.29
N CYS A 64 1.44 -11.37 -19.14
CA CYS A 64 0.50 -10.25 -19.04
C CYS A 64 1.26 -8.90 -19.02
N LEU A 65 0.69 -7.90 -19.68
CA LEU A 65 1.08 -6.49 -19.55
C LEU A 65 0.00 -5.75 -18.77
N VAL A 66 0.32 -5.32 -17.56
CA VAL A 66 -0.56 -4.44 -16.78
C VAL A 66 -0.06 -3.02 -16.92
N GLY A 67 -0.88 -2.11 -17.45
CA GLY A 67 -0.45 -0.72 -17.62
C GLY A 67 -0.23 0.01 -16.30
N GLU A 68 0.54 1.08 -16.36
CA GLU A 68 0.82 1.95 -15.23
C GLU A 68 -0.46 2.48 -14.59
N GLY A 69 -0.46 2.54 -13.26
CA GLY A 69 -1.60 3.00 -12.48
C GLY A 69 -2.86 2.14 -12.60
N THR A 70 -2.83 0.99 -13.28
CA THR A 70 -4.00 0.10 -13.41
C THR A 70 -4.38 -0.49 -12.06
N VAL A 71 -5.67 -0.55 -11.74
CA VAL A 71 -6.19 -1.15 -10.50
C VAL A 71 -6.97 -2.40 -10.85
N LEU A 72 -6.41 -3.58 -10.55
CA LEU A 72 -7.10 -4.86 -10.73
C LEU A 72 -7.96 -5.15 -9.48
N PRO A 73 -9.29 -5.22 -9.62
CA PRO A 73 -10.20 -5.40 -8.50
C PRO A 73 -10.07 -6.80 -7.86
N PRO A 74 -10.55 -6.98 -6.62
CA PRO A 74 -10.43 -8.25 -5.90
C PRO A 74 -10.96 -9.44 -6.70
N GLY A 75 -10.18 -10.52 -6.77
CA GLY A 75 -10.57 -11.76 -7.45
C GLY A 75 -10.54 -11.74 -8.98
N MET A 76 -10.13 -10.64 -9.63
CA MET A 76 -10.06 -10.58 -11.09
C MET A 76 -9.11 -11.66 -11.65
N THR A 77 -9.56 -12.39 -12.67
CA THR A 77 -8.73 -13.36 -13.41
C THR A 77 -8.40 -12.80 -14.78
N VAL A 78 -7.11 -12.75 -15.12
CA VAL A 78 -6.57 -12.24 -16.37
C VAL A 78 -5.91 -13.40 -17.13
N PRO A 79 -6.34 -13.73 -18.36
CA PRO A 79 -5.73 -14.79 -19.16
C PRO A 79 -4.29 -14.49 -19.59
N ASP A 80 -3.55 -15.52 -19.98
CA ASP A 80 -2.23 -15.39 -20.58
C ASP A 80 -2.22 -14.38 -21.73
N GLN A 81 -1.09 -13.70 -21.91
CA GLN A 81 -0.84 -12.79 -23.03
C GLN A 81 -1.89 -11.67 -23.13
N SER A 82 -2.41 -11.20 -21.99
CA SER A 82 -3.37 -10.10 -21.95
C SER A 82 -2.68 -8.75 -21.72
N VAL A 83 -3.19 -7.71 -22.37
CA VAL A 83 -2.94 -6.31 -22.03
C VAL A 83 -4.11 -5.81 -21.19
N VAL A 84 -3.83 -5.34 -19.98
CA VAL A 84 -4.84 -4.89 -19.01
C VAL A 84 -4.59 -3.43 -18.65
N LEU A 85 -5.63 -2.61 -18.77
CA LEU A 85 -5.56 -1.17 -18.52
C LEU A 85 -6.79 -0.69 -17.73
N GLY A 86 -6.61 0.39 -16.98
CA GLY A 86 -7.73 1.16 -16.41
C GLY A 86 -7.90 1.04 -14.90
N ARG A 87 -8.85 1.81 -14.38
CA ARG A 87 -9.21 1.88 -12.95
C ARG A 87 -10.75 2.00 -12.87
N PRO A 88 -11.49 0.88 -12.81
CA PRO A 88 -11.02 -0.51 -12.67
C PRO A 88 -10.37 -1.05 -13.95
N GLY A 89 -9.43 -1.97 -13.79
CA GLY A 89 -8.69 -2.60 -14.88
C GLY A 89 -9.56 -3.55 -15.70
N GLN A 90 -9.42 -3.49 -17.02
CA GLN A 90 -10.10 -4.36 -17.98
C GLN A 90 -9.10 -4.94 -18.97
N VAL A 91 -9.33 -6.19 -19.39
CA VAL A 91 -8.57 -6.80 -20.48
C VAL A 91 -8.93 -6.07 -21.77
N LEU A 92 -7.98 -5.30 -22.31
CA LEU A 92 -8.19 -4.51 -23.52
C LEU A 92 -8.05 -5.38 -24.76
N ARG A 93 -6.99 -6.17 -24.83
CA ARG A 93 -6.63 -7.00 -25.98
C ARG A 93 -5.59 -8.05 -25.58
N MET A 94 -5.35 -8.99 -26.48
CA MET A 94 -4.18 -9.88 -26.42
C MET A 94 -2.90 -9.14 -26.85
N LEU A 95 -1.74 -9.67 -26.47
CA LEU A 95 -0.43 -9.18 -26.90
C LEU A 95 -0.30 -9.19 -28.43
N SER A 96 0.32 -8.14 -28.96
CA SER A 96 0.78 -8.08 -30.34
C SER A 96 2.19 -8.67 -30.47
N SER A 97 2.66 -8.84 -31.71
CA SER A 97 4.06 -9.19 -31.98
C SER A 97 5.04 -8.13 -31.47
N GLU A 98 4.63 -6.87 -31.47
CA GLU A 98 5.43 -5.76 -30.94
C GLU A 98 5.55 -5.86 -29.41
N ASP A 99 4.46 -6.16 -28.72
CA ASP A 99 4.48 -6.36 -27.26
C ASP A 99 5.38 -7.54 -26.85
N LEU A 100 5.30 -8.65 -27.59
CA LEU A 100 6.18 -9.81 -27.38
C LEU A 100 7.65 -9.45 -27.61
N THR A 101 7.93 -8.63 -28.62
CA THR A 101 9.28 -8.13 -28.90
C THR A 101 9.78 -7.26 -27.75
N HIS A 102 8.94 -6.39 -27.19
CA HIS A 102 9.28 -5.58 -26.01
C HIS A 102 9.53 -6.44 -24.76
N LEU A 103 8.67 -7.44 -24.49
CA LEU A 103 8.88 -8.39 -23.39
C LEU A 103 10.22 -9.12 -23.53
N GLN A 104 10.58 -9.51 -24.75
CA GLN A 104 11.82 -10.20 -25.07
C GLN A 104 13.03 -9.28 -24.89
N GLN A 105 12.98 -8.04 -25.39
CA GLN A 105 14.05 -7.05 -25.24
C GLN A 105 14.34 -6.73 -23.77
N ARG A 106 13.30 -6.53 -22.94
CA ARG A 106 13.44 -6.30 -21.49
C ARG A 106 14.10 -7.45 -20.74
N ARG A 107 14.12 -8.64 -21.33
CA ARG A 107 14.72 -9.87 -20.79
C ARG A 107 15.97 -10.28 -21.56
N GLY A 108 16.67 -9.32 -22.17
CA GLY A 108 17.95 -9.55 -22.84
C GLY A 108 17.84 -10.46 -24.08
N GLY A 109 16.67 -10.52 -24.72
CA GLY A 109 16.43 -11.35 -25.89
C GLY A 109 15.85 -12.74 -25.59
N ASP A 110 15.60 -13.10 -24.33
CA ASP A 110 15.26 -14.48 -23.95
C ASP A 110 14.02 -14.60 -23.04
N LEU A 111 12.99 -15.26 -23.55
CA LEU A 111 11.73 -15.57 -22.85
C LEU A 111 11.70 -16.98 -22.24
N SER A 112 12.76 -17.79 -22.38
CA SER A 112 12.79 -19.13 -21.77
C SER A 112 12.77 -19.05 -20.24
N LEU A 113 12.09 -20.00 -19.59
CA LEU A 113 12.06 -20.08 -18.13
C LEU A 113 13.21 -20.99 -17.64
N PRO A 114 13.78 -20.71 -16.45
CA PRO A 114 14.85 -21.53 -15.90
C PRO A 114 14.40 -22.97 -15.64
N ALA A 115 15.30 -23.92 -15.93
CA ALA A 115 15.01 -25.36 -15.85
C ALA A 115 14.96 -25.92 -14.41
N ALA A 116 15.46 -25.18 -13.41
CA ALA A 116 15.49 -25.60 -12.01
C ALA A 116 15.18 -24.43 -11.07
N PRO A 117 14.46 -24.66 -9.96
CA PRO A 117 14.24 -23.65 -8.93
C PRO A 117 15.57 -23.25 -8.31
N LEU A 118 15.74 -21.95 -8.04
CA LEU A 118 16.91 -21.45 -7.31
C LEU A 118 16.92 -22.02 -5.87
N THR A 119 18.11 -22.24 -5.33
CA THR A 119 18.26 -22.67 -3.93
C THR A 119 17.69 -21.61 -3.00
N PRO A 120 16.68 -21.92 -2.16
CA PRO A 120 16.12 -20.95 -1.24
C PRO A 120 17.15 -20.57 -0.18
N PHE A 121 17.19 -19.29 0.16
CA PHE A 121 17.90 -18.77 1.33
C PHE A 121 16.88 -18.26 2.34
N SER A 122 17.15 -18.47 3.62
CA SER A 122 16.37 -17.89 4.72
C SER A 122 17.17 -16.77 5.37
N ALA A 123 16.59 -15.57 5.43
CA ALA A 123 17.14 -14.48 6.21
C ALA A 123 17.37 -14.94 7.66
N ARG A 124 18.54 -14.62 8.20
CA ARG A 124 18.92 -14.97 9.57
C ARG A 124 18.54 -13.89 10.57
N ASP A 125 18.48 -12.65 10.10
CA ASP A 125 18.11 -11.49 10.92
C ASP A 125 16.60 -11.49 11.16
N ARG A 126 16.20 -11.26 12.40
CA ARG A 126 14.80 -11.21 12.78
C ARG A 126 14.32 -9.76 12.72
N ALA A 127 13.12 -9.53 12.20
CA ALA A 127 12.54 -8.19 12.14
C ALA A 127 12.37 -7.55 13.53
N GLU A 128 12.09 -8.35 14.57
CA GLU A 128 12.07 -7.93 16.01
C GLU A 128 13.35 -7.27 16.50
N ASP A 129 14.50 -7.68 15.95
CA ASP A 129 15.80 -7.20 16.43
C ASP A 129 16.18 -5.86 15.77
N ALA A 130 15.39 -5.39 14.80
CA ALA A 130 15.62 -4.13 14.12
C ALA A 130 15.30 -2.93 15.04
N PRO A 131 16.08 -1.84 14.97
CA PRO A 131 15.77 -0.61 15.70
C PRO A 131 14.43 -0.04 15.24
N MET A 132 13.73 0.64 16.13
CA MET A 132 12.39 1.17 15.87
C MET A 132 12.44 2.56 15.22
N GLY A 133 12.01 2.68 13.96
CA GLY A 133 11.87 3.93 13.21
C GLY A 133 13.06 4.90 13.23
N GLN A 134 12.86 6.07 12.63
CA GLN A 134 13.73 7.23 12.71
C GLN A 134 12.90 8.43 13.17
N LEU A 135 13.26 9.01 14.32
CA LEU A 135 12.56 10.15 14.91
C LEU A 135 13.43 11.41 14.79
N TYR A 136 12.89 12.44 14.16
CA TYR A 136 13.59 13.70 13.95
C TYR A 136 12.87 14.84 14.67
N ALA A 137 13.59 15.54 15.55
CA ALA A 137 13.13 16.82 16.05
C ALA A 137 13.14 17.85 14.92
N PHE A 138 12.16 18.75 14.92
CA PHE A 138 12.13 19.88 14.01
C PHE A 138 11.96 21.16 14.83
N ARG A 139 13.03 21.97 14.90
CA ARG A 139 13.13 23.10 15.84
C ARG A 139 12.92 22.65 17.28
N ASP A 140 11.94 23.23 17.97
CA ASP A 140 11.55 22.95 19.35
C ASP A 140 10.47 21.86 19.45
N ARG A 141 10.06 21.26 18.33
CA ARG A 141 9.01 20.24 18.28
C ARG A 141 9.59 18.83 18.13
N HIS A 142 9.07 17.93 18.94
CA HIS A 142 9.52 16.55 19.03
C HIS A 142 8.35 15.59 18.79
N PRO A 143 8.54 14.51 18.00
CA PRO A 143 7.54 13.46 17.90
C PRO A 143 7.29 12.82 19.27
N PHE A 144 6.02 12.69 19.64
CA PHE A 144 5.59 11.92 20.79
C PHE A 144 5.04 10.57 20.31
N VAL A 145 5.62 9.47 20.80
CA VAL A 145 5.21 8.11 20.44
C VAL A 145 4.84 7.32 21.69
N HIS A 146 3.55 6.99 21.83
CA HIS A 146 3.06 6.24 22.98
C HIS A 146 3.83 4.92 23.19
N PRO A 147 4.17 4.52 24.43
CA PRO A 147 4.96 3.32 24.75
C PRO A 147 4.60 2.03 24.03
N THR A 148 3.31 1.84 23.75
CA THR A 148 2.76 0.64 23.12
C THR A 148 2.62 0.73 21.59
N ALA A 149 2.99 1.85 20.98
CA ALA A 149 2.99 1.98 19.52
C ALA A 149 4.25 1.33 18.91
N THR A 150 4.09 0.80 17.70
CA THR A 150 5.12 0.08 16.95
C THR A 150 5.46 0.81 15.67
N LEU A 151 6.74 1.11 15.45
CA LEU A 151 7.25 1.71 14.22
C LEU A 151 8.30 0.77 13.60
N PHE A 152 8.12 0.40 12.34
CA PHE A 152 9.11 -0.39 11.62
C PHE A 152 10.39 0.43 11.43
N SER A 153 11.54 -0.25 11.31
CA SER A 153 12.86 0.39 11.34
C SER A 153 13.09 1.48 10.28
N SER A 154 12.45 1.35 9.13
CA SER A 154 12.52 2.30 8.02
C SER A 154 11.43 3.38 8.05
N ALA A 155 10.54 3.39 9.06
CA ALA A 155 9.56 4.46 9.21
C ALA A 155 10.23 5.76 9.68
N GLU A 156 9.91 6.88 9.07
CA GLU A 156 10.46 8.20 9.41
C GLU A 156 9.36 9.13 9.93
N VAL A 157 9.58 9.74 11.11
CA VAL A 157 8.64 10.66 11.75
C VAL A 157 9.37 11.92 12.16
N SER A 158 8.86 13.09 11.78
CA SER A 158 9.52 14.37 12.03
C SER A 158 8.58 15.45 12.58
N GLY A 159 9.06 16.22 13.56
CA GLY A 159 8.40 17.42 14.08
C GLY A 159 7.21 17.17 15.01
N ASP A 160 6.14 17.96 14.86
CA ASP A 160 4.93 17.97 15.68
C ASP A 160 3.99 16.81 15.36
N VAL A 161 4.40 15.61 15.76
CA VAL A 161 3.64 14.37 15.53
C VAL A 161 3.31 13.72 16.86
N VAL A 162 2.04 13.34 17.05
CA VAL A 162 1.60 12.55 18.21
C VAL A 162 1.05 11.22 17.70
N ILE A 163 1.62 10.12 18.19
CA ILE A 163 1.22 8.74 17.85
C ILE A 163 0.63 8.06 19.10
N GLY A 164 -0.64 7.67 18.99
CA GLY A 164 -1.44 7.08 20.06
C GLY A 164 -1.08 5.62 20.39
N ALA A 165 -1.70 5.11 21.45
CA ALA A 165 -1.43 3.78 21.98
C ALA A 165 -1.77 2.65 20.99
N GLY A 166 -0.86 1.68 20.85
CA GLY A 166 -1.07 0.51 19.99
C GLY A 166 -1.14 0.83 18.49
N ALA A 167 -0.74 2.03 18.07
CA ALA A 167 -0.64 2.37 16.65
C ALA A 167 0.51 1.59 15.99
N ILE A 168 0.36 1.26 14.71
CA ILE A 168 1.34 0.49 13.93
C ILE A 168 1.72 1.33 12.70
N ILE A 169 3.00 1.63 12.56
CA ILE A 169 3.57 2.41 11.44
C ILE A 169 4.50 1.49 10.64
N GLY A 170 4.07 1.11 9.45
CA GLY A 170 4.72 0.16 8.56
C GLY A 170 6.03 0.66 7.96
N ALA A 171 6.71 -0.22 7.24
CA ALA A 171 8.02 0.06 6.65
C ALA A 171 7.94 1.19 5.60
N GLY A 172 8.92 2.10 5.59
CA GLY A 172 9.02 3.18 4.61
C GLY A 172 7.95 4.28 4.73
N VAL A 173 7.10 4.25 5.77
CA VAL A 173 6.14 5.33 6.03
C VAL A 173 6.88 6.62 6.39
N LYS A 174 6.44 7.74 5.83
CA LYS A 174 7.00 9.08 6.12
C LYS A 174 5.91 9.99 6.68
N ILE A 175 6.16 10.57 7.85
CA ILE A 175 5.23 11.46 8.55
C ILE A 175 5.93 12.79 8.88
N THR A 176 5.40 13.89 8.34
CA THR A 176 5.99 15.22 8.50
C THR A 176 5.01 16.18 9.18
N GLY A 177 5.34 16.59 10.42
CA GLY A 177 4.68 17.65 11.19
C GLY A 177 5.58 18.87 11.34
N ASP A 178 5.96 19.50 10.23
CA ASP A 178 6.95 20.59 10.22
C ASP A 178 6.29 21.97 10.45
N LEU A 179 6.77 23.02 9.76
CA LEU A 179 6.16 24.36 9.81
C LEU A 179 4.73 24.40 9.32
N ASN A 180 4.33 23.39 8.54
CA ASN A 180 3.02 23.37 7.91
C ASN A 180 1.91 23.06 8.92
N GLY A 181 2.20 22.31 9.99
CA GLY A 181 1.26 22.06 11.08
C GLY A 181 1.47 20.74 11.81
N PRO A 182 0.52 20.38 12.69
CA PRO A 182 0.59 19.14 13.45
C PRO A 182 -0.01 17.93 12.74
N VAL A 183 0.53 16.75 13.04
CA VAL A 183 -0.08 15.44 12.74
C VAL A 183 -0.53 14.79 14.04
N ARG A 184 -1.78 14.32 14.11
CA ARG A 184 -2.33 13.58 15.26
C ARG A 184 -2.86 12.23 14.81
N ILE A 185 -2.30 11.18 15.40
CA ILE A 185 -2.63 9.79 15.12
C ILE A 185 -3.19 9.18 16.40
N GLY A 186 -4.45 8.74 16.34
CA GLY A 186 -5.18 8.14 17.44
C GLY A 186 -4.66 6.77 17.85
N ALA A 187 -5.33 6.17 18.85
CA ALA A 187 -5.01 4.82 19.29
C ALA A 187 -5.35 3.76 18.23
N ARG A 188 -4.57 2.69 18.17
CA ARG A 188 -4.79 1.53 17.27
C ARG A 188 -4.91 1.89 15.79
N VAL A 189 -4.39 3.05 15.38
CA VAL A 189 -4.30 3.43 13.97
C VAL A 189 -3.21 2.60 13.30
N GLN A 190 -3.45 2.17 12.08
CA GLN A 190 -2.45 1.48 11.26
C GLN A 190 -2.17 2.26 9.98
N ILE A 191 -0.90 2.51 9.71
CA ILE A 191 -0.42 3.17 8.50
C ILE A 191 0.59 2.23 7.86
N LEU A 192 0.25 1.67 6.70
CA LEU A 192 1.03 0.61 6.07
C LEU A 192 2.05 1.14 5.07
N GLU A 193 2.81 0.21 4.48
CA GLU A 193 4.10 0.43 3.83
C GLU A 193 4.09 1.58 2.81
N ASN A 194 5.17 2.36 2.80
CA ASN A 194 5.41 3.43 1.83
C ASN A 194 4.30 4.50 1.75
N THR A 195 3.47 4.62 2.79
CA THR A 195 2.46 5.67 2.89
C THR A 195 3.09 6.99 3.34
N VAL A 196 2.64 8.10 2.76
CA VAL A 196 3.17 9.43 3.06
C VAL A 196 2.08 10.31 3.66
N LEU A 197 2.39 10.93 4.80
CA LEU A 197 1.57 11.93 5.48
C LEU A 197 2.25 13.29 5.38
N HIS A 198 1.59 14.23 4.72
CA HIS A 198 2.11 15.58 4.48
C HIS A 198 1.05 16.66 4.78
N LEU A 199 1.51 17.90 4.95
CA LEU A 199 0.69 19.03 5.37
C LEU A 199 0.89 20.25 4.46
N GLN A 200 -0.03 21.19 4.53
CA GLN A 200 0.09 22.54 3.97
C GLN A 200 0.15 23.56 5.13
N PRO A 201 0.75 24.76 4.99
CA PRO A 201 0.71 25.77 6.04
C PRO A 201 -0.67 25.98 6.66
N ASP A 202 -0.68 26.10 7.99
CA ASP A 202 -1.86 26.35 8.82
C ASP A 202 -2.94 25.25 8.73
N THR A 203 -2.53 24.02 8.43
CA THR A 203 -3.43 22.85 8.40
C THR A 203 -3.04 21.80 9.44
N MET A 204 -3.87 20.76 9.56
CA MET A 204 -3.66 19.64 10.47
C MET A 204 -4.08 18.36 9.76
N LEU A 205 -3.41 17.24 10.10
CA LEU A 205 -3.83 15.91 9.69
C LEU A 205 -4.24 15.13 10.93
N VAL A 206 -5.48 14.65 10.95
CA VAL A 206 -6.06 13.92 12.07
C VAL A 206 -6.53 12.55 11.62
N LEU A 207 -5.97 11.51 12.23
CA LEU A 207 -6.46 10.14 12.12
C LEU A 207 -7.04 9.73 13.47
N ASP A 208 -8.35 9.55 13.54
CA ASP A 208 -9.02 9.08 14.76
C ASP A 208 -8.70 7.60 15.05
N GLU A 209 -9.12 7.15 16.23
CA GLU A 209 -8.90 5.79 16.72
C GLU A 209 -9.31 4.70 15.72
N GLY A 210 -8.45 3.70 15.55
CA GLY A 210 -8.73 2.52 14.74
C GLY A 210 -8.78 2.76 13.22
N VAL A 211 -8.38 3.93 12.73
CA VAL A 211 -8.21 4.16 11.29
C VAL A 211 -7.16 3.22 10.71
N VAL A 212 -7.41 2.69 9.51
CA VAL A 212 -6.49 1.84 8.77
C VAL A 212 -6.18 2.49 7.43
N VAL A 213 -4.90 2.64 7.11
CA VAL A 213 -4.41 3.20 5.86
C VAL A 213 -3.53 2.16 5.17
N GLY A 214 -3.98 1.68 4.01
CA GLY A 214 -3.27 0.69 3.21
C GLY A 214 -1.95 1.21 2.62
N PRO A 215 -1.11 0.32 2.07
CA PRO A 215 0.20 0.69 1.56
C PRO A 215 0.12 1.66 0.37
N GLY A 216 1.16 2.48 0.22
CA GLY A 216 1.33 3.42 -0.89
C GLY A 216 0.30 4.55 -0.94
N CYS A 217 -0.43 4.81 0.15
CA CYS A 217 -1.38 5.91 0.20
C CYS A 217 -0.67 7.26 0.33
N VAL A 218 -1.37 8.33 -0.06
CA VAL A 218 -0.94 9.71 0.17
C VAL A 218 -2.03 10.45 0.92
N LEU A 219 -1.71 10.93 2.11
CA LEU A 219 -2.62 11.70 2.96
C LEU A 219 -2.10 13.13 3.08
N HIS A 220 -2.87 14.08 2.58
CA HIS A 220 -2.53 15.50 2.62
C HIS A 220 -3.54 16.25 3.49
N ALA A 221 -3.12 16.73 4.67
CA ALA A 221 -3.92 17.60 5.55
C ALA A 221 -5.42 17.22 5.68
N CYS A 222 -5.71 15.93 5.86
CA CYS A 222 -7.06 15.38 5.89
C CYS A 222 -7.47 14.90 7.29
N ASN A 223 -8.78 14.77 7.50
CA ASN A 223 -9.37 14.32 8.75
C ASN A 223 -10.15 13.02 8.51
N LEU A 224 -9.73 11.93 9.16
CA LEU A 224 -10.38 10.62 9.09
C LEU A 224 -11.01 10.25 10.42
N GLY A 225 -12.33 10.08 10.42
CA GLY A 225 -13.09 9.64 11.59
C GLY A 225 -12.81 8.18 11.96
N ALA A 226 -13.12 7.84 13.22
CA ALA A 226 -12.76 6.57 13.84
C ALA A 226 -13.16 5.33 12.99
N GLY A 227 -12.27 4.35 12.92
CA GLY A 227 -12.51 3.10 12.20
C GLY A 227 -12.64 3.23 10.67
N THR A 228 -12.26 4.37 10.09
CA THR A 228 -12.21 4.53 8.62
C THR A 228 -11.12 3.66 8.03
N VAL A 229 -11.42 3.03 6.88
CA VAL A 229 -10.48 2.22 6.10
C VAL A 229 -10.17 2.93 4.79
N VAL A 230 -8.88 3.16 4.53
CA VAL A 230 -8.36 3.67 3.27
C VAL A 230 -7.60 2.54 2.59
N GLU A 231 -8.09 2.09 1.44
CA GLU A 231 -7.48 1.01 0.68
C GLU A 231 -6.21 1.45 -0.07
N PRO A 232 -5.35 0.49 -0.46
CA PRO A 232 -4.03 0.74 -1.05
C PRO A 232 -4.02 1.77 -2.18
N GLY A 233 -2.98 2.59 -2.21
CA GLY A 233 -2.72 3.56 -3.27
C GLY A 233 -3.77 4.67 -3.42
N ALA A 234 -4.67 4.84 -2.45
CA ALA A 234 -5.60 5.96 -2.44
C ALA A 234 -4.89 7.27 -2.08
N ILE A 235 -5.41 8.38 -2.61
CA ILE A 235 -4.88 9.73 -2.43
C ILE A 235 -5.98 10.59 -1.82
N LEU A 236 -5.71 11.20 -0.67
CA LEU A 236 -6.63 12.12 0.00
C LEU A 236 -6.02 13.52 0.04
N CYS A 237 -6.66 14.44 -0.69
CA CYS A 237 -6.20 15.82 -0.83
C CYS A 237 -6.61 16.71 0.36
N GLU A 238 -6.03 17.91 0.41
CA GLU A 238 -6.11 18.82 1.55
C GLU A 238 -7.53 19.16 2.00
N GLY A 239 -7.71 19.21 3.32
CA GLY A 239 -8.96 19.60 3.95
C GLY A 239 -10.12 18.63 3.73
N SER A 240 -9.88 17.46 3.13
CA SER A 240 -10.90 16.43 3.03
C SER A 240 -11.26 15.89 4.43
N HIS A 241 -12.54 15.64 4.64
CA HIS A 241 -13.09 15.17 5.91
C HIS A 241 -13.98 13.96 5.67
N LEU A 242 -13.59 12.82 6.21
CA LEU A 242 -14.36 11.59 6.15
C LEU A 242 -14.86 11.26 7.56
N GLY A 243 -16.17 11.06 7.70
CA GLY A 243 -16.79 10.64 8.96
C GLY A 243 -16.32 9.25 9.42
N LYS A 244 -16.85 8.78 10.54
CA LYS A 244 -16.45 7.49 11.13
C LYS A 244 -16.82 6.32 10.22
N GLY A 245 -16.00 5.27 10.22
CA GLY A 245 -16.30 4.03 9.51
C GLY A 245 -16.46 4.18 7.99
N CYS A 246 -15.88 5.22 7.39
CA CYS A 246 -15.82 5.34 5.93
C CYS A 246 -14.96 4.21 5.33
N HIS A 247 -15.20 3.88 4.06
CA HIS A 247 -14.36 2.96 3.29
C HIS A 247 -14.01 3.61 1.96
N VAL A 248 -12.74 3.93 1.78
CA VAL A 248 -12.18 4.48 0.54
C VAL A 248 -11.58 3.34 -0.26
N ALA A 249 -12.05 3.11 -1.48
CA ALA A 249 -11.61 2.01 -2.35
C ALA A 249 -10.20 2.24 -2.91
N ALA A 250 -9.52 1.15 -3.26
CA ALA A 250 -8.13 1.16 -3.73
C ALA A 250 -7.94 2.10 -4.92
N GLY A 251 -6.87 2.90 -4.86
CA GLY A 251 -6.57 3.85 -5.93
C GLY A 251 -7.57 5.00 -6.08
N SER A 252 -8.46 5.26 -5.12
CA SER A 252 -9.36 6.40 -5.21
C SER A 252 -8.64 7.74 -4.99
N LEU A 253 -9.14 8.82 -5.60
CA LEU A 253 -8.67 10.19 -5.40
C LEU A 253 -9.74 11.03 -4.73
N VAL A 254 -9.64 11.21 -3.41
CA VAL A 254 -10.52 12.10 -2.66
C VAL A 254 -10.08 13.55 -2.86
N LYS A 255 -10.96 14.35 -3.46
CA LYS A 255 -10.71 15.75 -3.79
C LYS A 255 -10.51 16.61 -2.54
N ALA A 256 -9.79 17.71 -2.71
CA ALA A 256 -9.61 18.69 -1.66
C ALA A 256 -10.95 19.18 -1.13
N ARG A 257 -11.05 19.31 0.20
CA ARG A 257 -12.23 19.79 0.93
C ARG A 257 -13.50 18.95 0.73
N ALA A 258 -13.39 17.76 0.13
CA ALA A 258 -14.52 16.85 0.04
C ALA A 258 -14.93 16.40 1.45
N VAL A 259 -16.24 16.38 1.70
CA VAL A 259 -16.81 15.95 2.98
C VAL A 259 -17.67 14.73 2.73
N PHE A 260 -17.38 13.64 3.43
CA PHE A 260 -18.16 12.41 3.39
C PHE A 260 -18.74 12.12 4.77
N PRO A 261 -20.04 11.78 4.86
CA PRO A 261 -20.66 11.45 6.13
C PRO A 261 -20.14 10.11 6.67
N ASP A 262 -20.48 9.82 7.92
CA ASP A 262 -20.23 8.53 8.56
C ASP A 262 -20.67 7.36 7.65
N TYR A 263 -19.84 6.32 7.62
CA TYR A 263 -20.09 5.08 6.90
C TYR A 263 -20.19 5.20 5.37
N ALA A 264 -19.69 6.29 4.78
CA ALA A 264 -19.67 6.44 3.33
C ALA A 264 -18.78 5.39 2.65
N LEU A 265 -19.27 4.84 1.53
CA LEU A 265 -18.46 4.10 0.57
C LEU A 265 -17.97 5.09 -0.49
N VAL A 266 -16.66 5.25 -0.60
CA VAL A 266 -16.02 6.27 -1.43
C VAL A 266 -15.14 5.59 -2.47
N GLU A 267 -15.42 5.84 -3.74
CA GLU A 267 -14.73 5.19 -4.86
C GLU A 267 -14.55 6.16 -6.02
N GLY A 268 -13.43 6.02 -6.74
CA GLY A 268 -13.23 6.61 -8.06
C GLY A 268 -12.05 7.59 -8.16
N PHE A 269 -11.79 8.05 -9.38
CA PHE A 269 -10.72 8.98 -9.71
C PHE A 269 -11.26 10.06 -10.69
N PRO A 270 -11.88 11.16 -10.20
CA PRO A 270 -12.05 11.56 -8.80
C PRO A 270 -13.09 10.73 -8.04
N ALA A 271 -12.93 10.64 -6.73
CA ALA A 271 -13.79 9.84 -5.88
C ALA A 271 -15.14 10.50 -5.60
N ALA A 272 -16.18 9.68 -5.53
CA ALA A 272 -17.53 10.05 -5.13
C ALA A 272 -18.10 9.04 -4.12
N GLN A 273 -19.17 9.42 -3.44
CA GLN A 273 -19.90 8.49 -2.59
C GLN A 273 -20.76 7.58 -3.47
N VAL A 274 -20.47 6.28 -3.43
CA VAL A 274 -21.21 5.26 -4.20
C VAL A 274 -22.23 4.51 -3.35
N GLY A 275 -22.20 4.71 -2.03
CA GLY A 275 -23.15 4.12 -1.10
C GLY A 275 -22.85 4.44 0.35
N THR A 276 -23.53 3.75 1.25
CA THR A 276 -23.38 3.87 2.71
C THR A 276 -23.43 2.49 3.34
N ARG A 277 -22.59 2.25 4.34
CA ARG A 277 -22.60 1.02 5.14
C ARG A 277 -23.53 1.15 6.33
N THR A 278 -24.10 0.04 6.76
CA THR A 278 -24.91 -0.05 7.98
C THR A 278 -24.09 -0.35 9.23
N SER A 279 -22.83 -0.75 9.06
CA SER A 279 -21.89 -1.08 10.12
C SER A 279 -20.48 -0.64 9.76
N PRO A 280 -19.58 -0.49 10.76
CA PRO A 280 -18.16 -0.24 10.50
C PRO A 280 -17.58 -1.26 9.50
N PRO A 281 -16.59 -0.86 8.69
CA PRO A 281 -15.87 -1.79 7.85
C PRO A 281 -15.17 -2.84 8.71
N GLU A 282 -15.17 -4.08 8.25
CA GLU A 282 -14.28 -5.08 8.85
C GLU A 282 -12.83 -4.69 8.57
N PRO A 283 -11.90 -4.92 9.51
CA PRO A 283 -10.48 -4.75 9.25
C PRO A 283 -10.09 -5.58 8.01
N PRO A 284 -9.45 -4.97 7.00
CA PRO A 284 -8.97 -5.73 5.86
C PRO A 284 -8.05 -6.86 6.29
N ARG A 285 -8.10 -8.00 5.60
CA ARG A 285 -7.34 -9.21 5.97
C ARG A 285 -5.83 -9.03 5.92
N TRP A 286 -5.35 -8.02 5.19
CA TRP A 286 -3.94 -7.67 5.04
C TRP A 286 -3.42 -6.72 6.12
N VAL A 287 -4.26 -6.30 7.07
CA VAL A 287 -3.87 -5.47 8.20
C VAL A 287 -2.97 -6.26 9.15
N LEU A 288 -1.98 -5.58 9.73
CA LEU A 288 -1.07 -6.19 10.70
C LEU A 288 -1.82 -6.42 12.02
N ARG A 289 -1.77 -7.64 12.53
CA ARG A 289 -2.34 -7.95 13.84
C ARG A 289 -1.29 -7.68 14.91
N PRO A 290 -1.61 -6.99 16.03
CA PRO A 290 -0.65 -6.75 17.10
C PRO A 290 0.01 -8.01 17.64
N GLU A 291 -0.70 -9.13 17.66
CA GLU A 291 -0.19 -10.45 18.05
C GLU A 291 0.81 -11.06 17.04
N ASP A 292 0.77 -10.62 15.78
CA ASP A 292 1.72 -11.04 14.75
C ASP A 292 2.98 -10.17 14.72
N LEU A 293 2.96 -9.01 15.38
CA LEU A 293 4.10 -8.11 15.41
C LEU A 293 5.11 -8.62 16.45
N PRO A 294 6.34 -8.94 16.02
CA PRO A 294 7.40 -9.28 16.95
C PRO A 294 7.60 -8.13 17.95
N GLY A 295 8.07 -8.43 19.17
CA GLY A 295 8.36 -7.43 20.20
C GLY A 295 9.53 -6.52 19.81
N LEU A 296 9.29 -5.58 18.88
CA LEU A 296 10.24 -4.58 18.42
C LEU A 296 10.75 -3.79 19.61
N ARG A 297 12.06 -3.88 19.88
CA ARG A 297 12.68 -3.20 21.03
C ARG A 297 12.91 -1.73 20.70
N ARG A 298 12.45 -0.85 21.61
CA ARG A 298 12.92 0.53 21.63
C ARG A 298 14.41 0.53 21.96
N MET A 299 15.25 0.95 21.02
CA MET A 299 16.61 1.36 21.34
C MET A 299 16.47 2.71 22.05
N GLY A 300 16.87 2.74 23.32
CA GLY A 300 16.78 3.91 24.20
C GLY A 300 17.76 5.02 23.85
#